data_AF-A0A661Z7Q3-F1
#
_entry.id   AF-A0A661Z7Q3-F1
#
_cell.length_a   1.000
_cell.length_b   1.000
_cell.length_c   1.000
_cell.angle_alpha   90.00
_cell.angle_beta   90.00
_cell.angle_gamma   90.00
#
_symmetry.space_group_name_H-M   'P 1'
#
loop_
_entity.id
_entity.type
_entity.pdbx_description
1 polymer ?
#
loop_
_entity_poly.entity_id
_entity_poly.type
_entity_poly.pdbx_seq_one_letter_code
_entity_poly.pdbx_strand_id
1 'polypeptide(L)'
;MKTYSTLSQDKINKKIKKFNKTYKNYHNKMIKYYDEDFAEQIKKGTLKYYKEILPITPNFEGKTNIGNIIINGNTIGVAFYKAMKQAGKTLDDAVLISYEIADEAHNSIPKIMVWIIRNFIFSRLFLKRMNKSFRKMKDNPAGWKIEYKKADDKINDFYFHCTECGVIKYFNACGVPEISRYCNFIDYIQGKAFGLGLQNPHNIGQGNAVCEEFMKRGRKTEVPENLAVLINKYEAFKK
;
A
#
# COMPACT_ATOMS: atom_id res chain seq x y z
N MET A 1 17.17 -4.44 -20.04
CA MET A 1 16.34 -4.32 -18.82
C MET A 1 17.04 -5.10 -17.70
N LYS A 2 17.38 -4.48 -16.56
CA LYS A 2 17.98 -5.23 -15.44
C LYS A 2 16.94 -6.21 -14.89
N THR A 3 17.26 -7.50 -14.91
CA THR A 3 16.42 -8.57 -14.35
C THR A 3 16.48 -8.51 -12.81
N TYR A 4 15.37 -8.79 -12.14
CA TYR A 4 15.28 -8.84 -10.69
C TYR A 4 14.60 -10.13 -10.24
N SER A 5 14.83 -10.56 -8.99
CA SER A 5 14.20 -11.76 -8.45
C SER A 5 12.69 -11.56 -8.31
N THR A 6 11.92 -12.51 -8.83
CA THR A 6 10.47 -12.58 -8.67
C THR A 6 10.06 -13.72 -7.74
N LEU A 7 8.76 -13.90 -7.51
CA LEU A 7 8.25 -14.99 -6.69
C LEU A 7 8.56 -16.36 -7.33
N SER A 8 9.02 -17.31 -6.53
CA SER A 8 9.15 -18.71 -6.97
C SER A 8 7.78 -19.34 -7.24
N GLN A 9 7.74 -20.39 -8.06
CA GLN A 9 6.50 -21.10 -8.39
C GLN A 9 5.76 -21.61 -7.14
N ASP A 10 6.48 -22.10 -6.12
CA ASP A 10 5.89 -22.50 -4.85
C ASP A 10 5.21 -21.35 -4.11
N LYS A 11 5.81 -20.16 -4.12
CA LYS A 11 5.21 -18.97 -3.50
C LYS A 11 3.97 -18.54 -4.26
N ILE A 12 4.00 -18.59 -5.60
CA ILE A 12 2.87 -18.30 -6.47
C ILE A 12 1.72 -19.26 -6.15
N ASN A 13 1.98 -20.57 -6.16
CA ASN A 13 0.98 -21.60 -5.85
C ASN A 13 0.38 -21.42 -4.45
N LYS A 14 1.20 -21.12 -3.43
CA LYS A 14 0.73 -20.83 -2.07
C LYS A 14 -0.17 -19.59 -2.01
N LYS A 15 0.13 -18.55 -2.79
CA LYS A 15 -0.69 -17.33 -2.86
C LYS A 15 -2.02 -17.59 -3.55
N ILE A 16 -2.02 -18.32 -4.67
CA ILE A 16 -3.25 -18.72 -5.39
C ILE A 16 -4.15 -19.55 -4.46
N LYS A 17 -3.59 -20.55 -3.74
CA LYS A 17 -4.36 -21.36 -2.77
C LYS A 17 -5.01 -20.52 -1.66
N LYS A 18 -4.40 -19.39 -1.28
CA LYS A 18 -4.91 -18.48 -0.25
C LYS A 18 -5.78 -17.35 -0.81
N PHE A 19 -5.99 -17.29 -2.12
CA PHE A 19 -6.70 -16.18 -2.78
C PHE A 19 -8.07 -15.92 -2.16
N ASN A 20 -8.92 -16.94 -2.02
CA ASN A 20 -10.27 -16.78 -1.47
C ASN A 20 -10.27 -16.18 -0.06
N LYS A 21 -9.30 -16.60 0.79
CA LYS A 21 -9.14 -16.04 2.13
C LYS A 21 -8.72 -14.58 2.08
N THR A 22 -7.76 -14.24 1.22
CA THR A 22 -7.27 -12.86 1.04
C THR A 22 -8.34 -11.94 0.45
N TYR A 23 -9.14 -12.45 -0.48
CA TYR A 23 -10.15 -11.69 -1.22
C TYR A 23 -11.48 -11.56 -0.47
N LYS A 24 -11.70 -12.30 0.62
CA LYS A 24 -12.98 -12.31 1.36
C LYS A 24 -13.50 -10.90 1.67
N ASN A 25 -12.64 -9.99 2.13
CA ASN A 25 -13.06 -8.63 2.45
C ASN A 25 -13.44 -7.82 1.21
N TYR A 26 -12.72 -8.00 0.09
CA TYR A 26 -13.10 -7.42 -1.20
C TYR A 26 -14.48 -7.94 -1.62
N HIS A 27 -14.71 -9.25 -1.57
CA HIS A 27 -16.00 -9.86 -1.92
C HIS A 27 -17.16 -9.24 -1.13
N ASN A 28 -17.03 -9.17 0.19
CA ASN A 28 -18.06 -8.61 1.06
C ASN A 28 -18.33 -7.13 0.77
N LYS A 29 -17.28 -6.34 0.45
CA LYS A 29 -17.46 -4.93 0.06
C LYS A 29 -18.10 -4.81 -1.32
N MET A 30 -17.73 -5.67 -2.27
CA MET A 30 -18.34 -5.69 -3.59
C MET A 30 -19.84 -5.94 -3.51
N ILE A 31 -20.30 -6.89 -2.69
CA ILE A 31 -21.73 -7.14 -2.46
C ILE A 31 -22.41 -5.90 -1.86
N LYS A 32 -21.77 -5.21 -0.91
CA LYS A 32 -22.33 -3.99 -0.29
C LYS A 32 -22.50 -2.85 -1.30
N TYR A 33 -21.53 -2.64 -2.19
CA TYR A 33 -21.53 -1.54 -3.15
C TYR A 33 -22.30 -1.83 -4.44
N TYR A 34 -22.49 -3.12 -4.75
CA TYR A 34 -23.11 -3.59 -5.97
C TYR A 34 -24.06 -4.75 -5.62
N ASP A 35 -23.95 -5.88 -6.32
CA ASP A 35 -24.71 -7.10 -6.07
C ASP A 35 -23.78 -8.33 -6.08
N GLU A 36 -24.32 -9.49 -5.70
CA GLU A 36 -23.57 -10.75 -5.62
C GLU A 36 -23.03 -11.19 -6.99
N ASP A 37 -23.81 -11.02 -8.05
CA ASP A 37 -23.43 -11.46 -9.40
C ASP A 37 -22.21 -10.67 -9.89
N PHE A 38 -22.24 -9.35 -9.70
CA PHE A 38 -21.12 -8.48 -10.00
C PHE A 38 -19.91 -8.79 -9.09
N ALA A 39 -20.12 -9.04 -7.79
CA ALA A 39 -19.04 -9.41 -6.88
C ALA A 39 -18.33 -10.70 -7.32
N GLU A 40 -19.08 -11.74 -7.72
CA GLU A 40 -18.52 -12.98 -8.25
C GLU A 40 -17.84 -12.81 -9.60
N GLN A 41 -18.38 -11.97 -10.50
CA GLN A 41 -17.71 -11.60 -11.75
C GLN A 41 -16.33 -10.96 -11.46
N ILE A 42 -16.28 -9.96 -10.58
CA ILE A 42 -15.04 -9.24 -10.25
C ILE A 42 -14.07 -10.15 -9.51
N LYS A 43 -14.54 -11.08 -8.66
CA LYS A 43 -13.69 -12.08 -8.01
C LYS A 43 -13.00 -13.01 -9.01
N LYS A 44 -13.73 -13.51 -10.02
CA LYS A 44 -13.16 -14.34 -11.10
C LYS A 44 -12.13 -13.55 -11.91
N GLY A 45 -12.46 -12.31 -12.28
CA GLY A 45 -11.55 -11.41 -12.98
C GLY A 45 -10.29 -11.10 -12.17
N THR A 46 -10.45 -10.82 -10.88
CA THR A 46 -9.34 -10.57 -9.95
C THR A 46 -8.43 -11.79 -9.88
N LEU A 47 -8.98 -13.01 -9.74
CA LEU A 47 -8.16 -14.23 -9.69
C LEU A 47 -7.36 -14.42 -11.00
N LYS A 48 -7.96 -14.13 -12.16
CA LYS A 48 -7.28 -14.17 -13.45
C LYS A 48 -6.09 -13.21 -13.46
N TYR A 49 -6.31 -11.92 -13.21
CA TYR A 49 -5.24 -10.91 -13.22
C TYR A 49 -4.20 -11.17 -12.12
N TYR A 50 -4.61 -11.69 -10.96
CA TYR A 50 -3.69 -12.05 -9.89
C TYR A 50 -2.71 -13.14 -10.34
N LYS A 51 -3.20 -14.19 -11.03
CA LYS A 51 -2.33 -15.22 -11.61
C LYS A 51 -1.37 -14.66 -12.66
N GLU A 52 -1.81 -13.70 -13.47
CA GLU A 52 -0.99 -13.07 -14.51
C GLU A 52 0.14 -12.20 -13.94
N ILE A 53 -0.09 -11.44 -12.87
CA ILE A 53 0.90 -10.51 -12.31
C ILE A 53 1.82 -11.14 -11.25
N LEU A 54 1.44 -12.28 -10.66
CA LEU A 54 2.26 -12.97 -9.67
C LEU A 54 3.68 -13.33 -10.18
N PRO A 55 3.87 -13.84 -11.41
CA PRO A 55 5.18 -14.14 -11.98
C PRO A 55 6.13 -12.95 -12.09
N ILE A 56 5.60 -11.73 -12.28
CA ILE A 56 6.39 -10.49 -12.39
C ILE A 56 6.53 -9.77 -11.04
N THR A 57 5.92 -10.28 -9.97
CA THR A 57 5.92 -9.63 -8.67
C THR A 57 7.32 -9.72 -8.04
N PRO A 58 7.96 -8.58 -7.71
CA PRO A 58 9.28 -8.56 -7.10
C PRO A 58 9.34 -9.34 -5.79
N ASN A 59 10.46 -10.01 -5.54
CA ASN A 59 10.75 -10.70 -4.30
C ASN A 59 12.11 -10.26 -3.77
N PHE A 60 12.11 -9.44 -2.74
CA PHE A 60 13.31 -8.92 -2.11
C PHE A 60 13.88 -9.90 -1.09
N GLU A 61 15.18 -9.78 -0.85
CA GLU A 61 15.87 -10.64 0.11
C GLU A 61 15.35 -10.39 1.55
N GLY A 62 15.08 -11.49 2.27
CA GLY A 62 14.61 -11.48 3.65
C GLY A 62 13.10 -11.71 3.80
N LYS A 63 12.72 -12.72 4.60
CA LYS A 63 11.31 -13.09 4.84
C LYS A 63 10.48 -11.96 5.46
N THR A 64 11.13 -11.06 6.20
CA THR A 64 10.51 -9.95 6.92
C THR A 64 10.79 -8.59 6.30
N ASN A 65 11.29 -8.56 5.06
CA ASN A 65 11.56 -7.32 4.35
C ASN A 65 10.25 -6.56 4.08
N ILE A 66 10.20 -5.30 4.47
CA ILE A 66 8.99 -4.47 4.36
C ILE A 66 8.53 -4.30 2.91
N GLY A 67 9.45 -4.24 1.94
CA GLY A 67 9.09 -4.13 0.52
C GLY A 67 8.31 -5.33 0.03
N ASN A 68 8.60 -6.53 0.53
CA ASN A 68 7.79 -7.72 0.21
C ASN A 68 6.37 -7.59 0.78
N ILE A 69 6.19 -7.03 1.97
CA ILE A 69 4.87 -6.82 2.56
C ILE A 69 4.08 -5.81 1.72
N ILE A 70 4.70 -4.67 1.38
CA ILE A 70 4.10 -3.59 0.59
C ILE A 70 3.71 -4.08 -0.81
N ILE A 71 4.64 -4.71 -1.56
CA ILE A 71 4.34 -5.21 -2.90
C ILE A 71 3.23 -6.25 -2.85
N ASN A 72 3.26 -7.19 -1.90
CA ASN A 72 2.25 -8.24 -1.81
C ASN A 72 0.84 -7.70 -1.56
N GLY A 73 0.71 -6.63 -0.76
CA GLY A 73 -0.56 -5.93 -0.58
C GLY A 73 -1.03 -5.25 -1.86
N ASN A 74 -0.10 -4.60 -2.57
CA ASN A 74 -0.39 -3.97 -3.86
C ASN A 74 -0.73 -4.98 -4.96
N THR A 75 -0.17 -6.19 -4.96
CA THR A 75 -0.48 -7.22 -5.97
C THR A 75 -1.98 -7.54 -6.03
N ILE A 76 -2.64 -7.75 -4.88
CA ILE A 76 -4.08 -8.03 -4.91
C ILE A 76 -4.90 -6.80 -5.31
N GLY A 77 -4.50 -5.60 -4.86
CA GLY A 77 -5.14 -4.34 -5.25
C GLY A 77 -5.05 -4.05 -6.75
N VAL A 78 -3.89 -4.31 -7.37
CA VAL A 78 -3.68 -4.20 -8.82
C VAL A 78 -4.57 -5.18 -9.58
N ALA A 79 -4.62 -6.45 -9.15
CA ALA A 79 -5.47 -7.45 -9.79
C ALA A 79 -6.96 -7.07 -9.70
N PHE A 80 -7.38 -6.56 -8.54
CA PHE A 80 -8.74 -6.09 -8.31
C PHE A 80 -9.07 -4.88 -9.18
N TYR A 81 -8.17 -3.89 -9.23
CA TYR A 81 -8.32 -2.73 -10.10
C TYR A 81 -8.46 -3.13 -11.57
N LYS A 82 -7.63 -4.05 -12.08
CA LYS A 82 -7.72 -4.51 -13.47
C LYS A 82 -9.08 -5.16 -13.76
N ALA A 83 -9.62 -5.94 -12.84
CA ALA A 83 -10.95 -6.54 -12.97
C ALA A 83 -12.07 -5.47 -12.97
N MET A 84 -12.02 -4.51 -12.04
CA MET A 84 -12.96 -3.40 -11.98
C MET A 84 -12.93 -2.53 -13.25
N LYS A 85 -11.74 -2.21 -13.74
CA LYS A 85 -11.53 -1.45 -14.98
C LYS A 85 -12.09 -2.20 -16.18
N GLN A 86 -11.86 -3.51 -16.29
CA GLN A 86 -12.42 -4.34 -17.35
C GLN A 86 -13.97 -4.32 -17.35
N ALA A 87 -14.57 -4.21 -16.17
CA ALA A 87 -16.02 -4.09 -15.99
C ALA A 87 -16.56 -2.65 -16.10
N GLY A 88 -15.76 -1.70 -16.60
CA GLY A 88 -16.19 -0.32 -16.85
C GLY A 88 -16.24 0.57 -15.60
N LYS A 89 -15.67 0.15 -14.47
CA LYS A 89 -15.59 0.98 -13.25
C LYS A 89 -14.40 1.92 -13.29
N THR A 90 -14.51 3.03 -12.57
CA THR A 90 -13.46 4.05 -12.53
C THR A 90 -12.31 3.63 -11.59
N LEU A 91 -11.16 4.31 -11.71
CA LEU A 91 -10.07 4.17 -10.76
C LEU A 91 -10.51 4.47 -9.33
N ASP A 92 -11.31 5.53 -9.16
CA ASP A 92 -11.77 5.97 -7.84
C ASP A 92 -12.70 4.95 -7.20
N ASP A 93 -13.54 4.24 -7.97
CA ASP A 93 -14.39 3.16 -7.45
C ASP A 93 -13.56 2.00 -6.89
N ALA A 94 -12.56 1.55 -7.64
CA ALA A 94 -11.71 0.45 -7.21
C ALA A 94 -10.82 0.81 -6.02
N VAL A 95 -10.27 2.02 -6.02
CA VAL A 95 -9.42 2.50 -4.92
C VAL A 95 -10.24 2.75 -3.66
N LEU A 96 -11.49 3.23 -3.77
CA LEU A 96 -12.39 3.42 -2.63
C LEU A 96 -12.61 2.11 -1.85
N ILE A 97 -12.86 1.00 -2.55
CA ILE A 97 -13.05 -0.29 -1.91
C ILE A 97 -11.77 -0.76 -1.21
N SER A 98 -10.61 -0.59 -1.87
CA SER A 98 -9.30 -0.91 -1.28
C SER A 98 -9.01 -0.05 -0.04
N TYR A 99 -9.39 1.23 -0.11
CA TYR A 99 -9.26 2.21 0.97
C TYR A 99 -10.11 1.82 2.17
N GLU A 100 -11.40 1.52 1.98
CA GLU A 100 -12.30 1.14 3.08
C GLU A 100 -11.84 -0.13 3.78
N ILE A 101 -11.39 -1.15 3.02
CA ILE A 101 -10.85 -2.38 3.60
C ILE A 101 -9.63 -2.07 4.46
N ALA A 102 -8.74 -1.19 4.00
CA ALA A 102 -7.57 -0.78 4.77
C ALA A 102 -7.96 0.06 5.99
N ASP A 103 -8.88 1.03 5.88
CA ASP A 103 -9.34 1.89 6.98
C ASP A 103 -9.98 1.06 8.09
N GLU A 104 -10.89 0.14 7.74
CA GLU A 104 -11.54 -0.76 8.70
C GLU A 104 -10.54 -1.70 9.37
N ALA A 105 -9.59 -2.25 8.61
CA ALA A 105 -8.57 -3.12 9.17
C ALA A 105 -7.67 -2.40 10.18
N HIS A 106 -7.35 -1.12 9.95
CA HIS A 106 -6.51 -0.35 10.87
C HIS A 106 -7.31 0.22 12.06
N ASN A 107 -8.55 0.67 11.84
CA ASN A 107 -9.41 1.18 12.91
C ASN A 107 -9.99 0.09 13.83
N SER A 108 -10.01 -1.17 13.39
CA SER A 108 -10.40 -2.31 14.24
C SER A 108 -9.29 -2.78 15.19
N ILE A 109 -8.08 -2.23 15.09
CA ILE A 109 -6.97 -2.55 16.00
C ILE A 109 -7.28 -1.98 17.39
N PRO A 110 -7.25 -2.80 18.46
CA PRO A 110 -7.52 -2.33 19.82
C PRO A 110 -6.60 -1.18 20.25
N LYS A 111 -7.13 -0.20 21.00
CA LYS A 111 -6.37 1.00 21.43
C LYS A 111 -5.05 0.68 22.14
N ILE A 112 -5.01 -0.37 22.96
CA ILE A 112 -3.78 -0.83 23.62
C ILE A 112 -2.73 -1.29 22.61
N MET A 113 -3.15 -2.02 21.57
CA MET A 113 -2.26 -2.46 20.49
C MET A 113 -1.80 -1.29 19.63
N VAL A 114 -2.68 -0.32 19.36
CA VAL A 114 -2.31 0.94 18.69
C VAL A 114 -1.20 1.66 19.46
N TRP A 115 -1.33 1.78 20.78
CA TRP A 115 -0.30 2.40 21.62
C TRP A 115 1.04 1.65 21.54
N ILE A 116 1.02 0.31 21.55
CA ILE A 116 2.23 -0.52 21.39
C ILE A 116 2.86 -0.29 20.00
N ILE A 117 2.07 -0.38 18.94
CA ILE A 117 2.52 -0.21 17.54
C ILE A 117 3.15 1.17 17.36
N ARG A 118 2.48 2.23 17.83
CA ARG A 118 3.00 3.60 17.76
C ARG A 118 4.36 3.70 18.46
N ASN A 119 4.48 3.23 19.70
CA ASN A 119 5.75 3.31 20.42
C ASN A 119 6.86 2.50 19.74
N PHE A 120 6.52 1.35 19.14
CA PHE A 120 7.45 0.57 18.35
C PHE A 120 7.91 1.31 17.09
N ILE A 121 7.00 1.91 16.31
CA ILE A 121 7.34 2.70 15.09
C ILE A 121 8.35 3.81 15.41
N PHE A 122 8.13 4.54 16.51
CA PHE A 122 9.04 5.61 16.92
C PHE A 122 10.32 5.12 17.65
N SER A 123 10.58 3.82 17.70
CA SER A 123 11.74 3.26 18.39
C SER A 123 12.98 3.16 17.47
N ARG A 124 14.17 3.16 18.09
CA ARG A 124 15.43 2.86 17.39
C ARG A 124 15.44 1.46 16.76
N LEU A 125 14.71 0.50 17.35
CA LEU A 125 14.63 -0.86 16.84
C LEU A 125 13.89 -0.91 15.51
N PHE A 126 12.76 -0.20 15.41
CA PHE A 126 12.03 -0.08 14.16
C PHE A 126 12.86 0.63 13.09
N LEU A 127 13.50 1.76 13.42
CA LEU A 127 14.42 2.44 12.51
C LEU A 127 15.50 1.50 11.96
N LYS A 128 16.18 0.74 12.83
CA LYS A 128 17.18 -0.25 12.42
C LYS A 128 16.60 -1.32 11.50
N ARG A 129 15.39 -1.82 11.78
CA ARG A 129 14.70 -2.84 10.96
C ARG A 129 14.31 -2.31 9.58
N MET A 130 13.80 -1.09 9.51
CA MET A 130 13.46 -0.42 8.25
C MET A 130 14.72 -0.20 7.40
N ASN A 131 15.78 0.38 7.98
CA ASN A 131 17.04 0.60 7.28
C ASN A 131 17.75 -0.70 6.87
N LYS A 132 17.56 -1.81 7.59
CA LYS A 132 18.02 -3.13 7.15
C LYS A 132 17.25 -3.61 5.91
N SER A 133 15.94 -3.40 5.87
CA SER A 133 15.10 -3.77 4.71
C SER A 133 15.45 -2.93 3.48
N PHE A 134 15.57 -1.61 3.64
CA PHE A 134 15.91 -0.70 2.54
C PHE A 134 17.30 -0.97 1.95
N ARG A 135 18.31 -1.26 2.79
CA ARG A 135 19.63 -1.67 2.30
C ARG A 135 19.59 -2.90 1.40
N LYS A 136 18.76 -3.89 1.73
CA LYS A 136 18.59 -5.11 0.92
C LYS A 136 17.83 -4.88 -0.41
N MET A 137 17.25 -3.70 -0.60
CA MET A 137 16.47 -3.36 -1.79
C MET A 137 17.14 -2.28 -2.65
N LYS A 138 18.14 -1.57 -2.11
CA LYS A 138 18.77 -0.40 -2.74
C LYS A 138 19.27 -0.67 -4.15
N ASP A 139 19.92 -1.82 -4.34
CA ASP A 139 20.53 -2.20 -5.63
C ASP A 139 19.60 -3.06 -6.50
N ASN A 140 18.40 -3.38 -5.99
CA ASN A 140 17.40 -4.10 -6.76
C ASN A 140 16.68 -3.12 -7.72
N PRO A 141 16.63 -3.40 -9.03
CA PRO A 141 15.95 -2.54 -10.01
C PRO A 141 14.49 -2.22 -9.67
N ALA A 142 13.75 -3.19 -9.10
CA ALA A 142 12.37 -3.04 -8.66
C ALA A 142 12.23 -2.50 -7.22
N GLY A 143 13.36 -2.28 -6.54
CA GLY A 143 13.41 -1.79 -5.17
C GLY A 143 13.28 -0.27 -5.07
N TRP A 144 13.45 0.19 -3.83
CA TRP A 144 13.39 1.60 -3.47
C TRP A 144 14.78 2.17 -3.19
N LYS A 145 14.93 3.47 -3.46
CA LYS A 145 16.03 4.27 -2.93
C LYS A 145 15.46 5.21 -1.86
N ILE A 146 15.62 4.79 -0.61
CA ILE A 146 15.06 5.46 0.57
C ILE A 146 16.18 5.82 1.55
N GLU A 147 16.12 7.05 2.04
CA GLU A 147 16.74 7.47 3.29
C GLU A 147 15.65 7.57 4.38
N TYR A 148 15.77 6.74 5.42
CA TYR A 148 14.87 6.79 6.57
C TYR A 148 15.69 7.03 7.84
N LYS A 149 15.51 8.19 8.46
CA LYS A 149 16.35 8.65 9.57
C LYS A 149 15.54 9.35 10.65
N LYS A 150 16.15 9.47 11.83
CA LYS A 150 15.63 10.35 12.89
C LYS A 150 15.80 11.80 12.42
N ALA A 151 14.85 12.66 12.79
CA ALA A 151 14.99 14.09 12.61
C ALA A 151 16.02 14.70 13.58
N ASP A 152 16.76 15.68 13.08
CA ASP A 152 17.73 16.46 13.87
C ASP A 152 17.10 17.72 14.46
N ASP A 153 15.96 18.17 13.92
CA ASP A 153 15.17 19.28 14.47
C ASP A 153 14.18 18.83 15.56
N LYS A 154 13.55 19.82 16.19
CA LYS A 154 12.51 19.60 17.23
C LYS A 154 11.11 19.42 16.64
N ILE A 155 10.92 19.67 15.34
CA ILE A 155 9.61 19.74 14.68
C ILE A 155 9.13 18.34 14.33
N ASN A 156 10.00 17.50 13.78
CA ASN A 156 9.72 16.13 13.38
C ASN A 156 10.48 15.14 14.28
N ASP A 157 10.07 13.87 14.28
CA ASP A 157 10.81 12.79 14.95
C ASP A 157 11.53 11.90 13.93
N PHE A 158 10.94 11.72 12.74
CA PHE A 158 11.50 10.92 11.65
C PHE A 158 11.28 11.56 10.29
N TYR A 159 12.24 11.30 9.40
CA TYR A 159 12.26 11.68 8.00
C TYR A 159 12.31 10.43 7.12
N PHE A 160 11.44 10.40 6.12
CA PHE A 160 11.50 9.49 4.99
C PHE A 160 11.69 10.31 3.72
N HIS A 161 12.74 9.99 2.96
CA HIS A 161 13.02 10.62 1.68
C HIS A 161 13.27 9.52 0.65
N CYS A 162 12.49 9.51 -0.42
CA CYS A 162 12.52 8.49 -1.45
C CYS A 162 12.70 9.11 -2.83
N THR A 163 13.78 8.74 -3.53
CA THR A 163 14.08 9.19 -4.89
C THR A 163 13.66 8.18 -5.96
N GLU A 164 13.47 6.92 -5.57
CA GLU A 164 12.93 5.88 -6.46
C GLU A 164 11.97 4.98 -5.69
N CYS A 165 10.72 4.89 -6.14
CA CYS A 165 9.67 4.12 -5.46
C CYS A 165 9.41 2.76 -6.12
N GLY A 166 9.58 1.68 -5.37
CA GLY A 166 9.29 0.31 -5.82
C GLY A 166 7.81 0.07 -6.13
N VAL A 167 6.87 0.75 -5.46
CA VAL A 167 5.43 0.66 -5.76
C VAL A 167 5.13 1.22 -7.14
N ILE A 168 5.64 2.41 -7.45
CA ILE A 168 5.43 3.07 -8.74
C ILE A 168 6.03 2.24 -9.88
N LYS A 169 7.26 1.74 -9.69
CA LYS A 169 7.91 0.82 -10.63
C LYS A 169 7.06 -0.44 -10.86
N TYR A 170 6.47 -0.98 -9.80
CA TYR A 170 5.61 -2.16 -9.89
C TYR A 170 4.30 -1.88 -10.63
N PHE A 171 3.64 -0.75 -10.37
CA PHE A 171 2.45 -0.34 -11.11
C PHE A 171 2.73 -0.15 -12.61
N ASN A 172 3.86 0.46 -12.96
CA ASN A 172 4.32 0.58 -14.34
C ASN A 172 4.53 -0.82 -14.97
N ALA A 173 5.21 -1.73 -14.27
CA ALA A 173 5.44 -3.10 -14.75
C ALA A 173 4.14 -3.91 -14.92
N CYS A 174 3.10 -3.59 -14.14
CA CYS A 174 1.77 -4.19 -14.25
C CYS A 174 0.87 -3.53 -15.30
N GLY A 175 1.33 -2.45 -15.95
CA GLY A 175 0.57 -1.69 -16.96
C GLY A 175 -0.57 -0.87 -16.37
N VAL A 176 -0.42 -0.37 -15.14
CA VAL A 176 -1.43 0.43 -14.42
C VAL A 176 -0.84 1.69 -13.76
N PRO A 177 -0.06 2.52 -14.50
CA PRO A 177 0.59 3.71 -13.96
C PRO A 177 -0.39 4.67 -13.25
N GLU A 178 -1.64 4.72 -13.69
CA GLU A 178 -2.68 5.61 -13.17
C GLU A 178 -3.01 5.40 -11.69
N ILE A 179 -2.77 4.20 -11.13
CA ILE A 179 -2.97 3.94 -9.69
C ILE A 179 -1.98 4.74 -8.84
N SER A 180 -0.83 5.14 -9.40
CA SER A 180 0.25 5.83 -8.71
C SER A 180 -0.21 7.04 -7.91
N ARG A 181 -1.22 7.78 -8.40
CA ARG A 181 -1.79 8.94 -7.70
C ARG A 181 -2.36 8.62 -6.32
N TYR A 182 -2.58 7.34 -6.00
CA TYR A 182 -3.14 6.86 -4.74
C TYR A 182 -2.15 6.01 -3.93
N CYS A 183 -0.89 5.90 -4.33
CA CYS A 183 0.03 4.89 -3.77
C CYS A 183 0.27 5.03 -2.25
N ASN A 184 0.04 6.20 -1.67
CA ASN A 184 0.29 6.54 -0.26
C ASN A 184 -0.95 6.46 0.65
N PHE A 185 -2.11 5.99 0.16
CA PHE A 185 -3.32 6.01 1.00
C PHE A 185 -3.18 5.14 2.26
N ILE A 186 -2.40 4.05 2.21
CA ILE A 186 -2.14 3.20 3.37
C ILE A 186 -1.31 3.96 4.40
N ASP A 187 -0.33 4.75 3.97
CA ASP A 187 0.52 5.54 4.87
C ASP A 187 -0.33 6.59 5.60
N TYR A 188 -1.25 7.26 4.89
CA TYR A 188 -2.24 8.15 5.50
C TYR A 188 -3.14 7.41 6.51
N ILE A 189 -3.72 6.26 6.15
CA ILE A 189 -4.58 5.47 7.03
C ILE A 189 -3.81 5.06 8.29
N GLN A 190 -2.58 4.58 8.16
CA GLN A 190 -1.72 4.22 9.29
C GLN A 190 -1.37 5.43 10.14
N GLY A 191 -1.05 6.56 9.50
CA GLY A 191 -0.78 7.81 10.16
C GLY A 191 -1.95 8.26 11.02
N LYS A 192 -3.18 8.17 10.50
CA LYS A 192 -4.41 8.51 11.21
C LYS A 192 -4.70 7.51 12.34
N ALA A 193 -4.76 6.22 12.03
CA ALA A 193 -5.14 5.17 12.98
C ALA A 193 -4.14 5.03 14.14
N PHE A 194 -2.85 5.21 13.87
CA PHE A 194 -1.79 5.05 14.87
C PHE A 194 -1.33 6.37 15.49
N GLY A 195 -1.85 7.52 15.06
CA GLY A 195 -1.44 8.83 15.56
C GLY A 195 0.06 9.11 15.33
N LEU A 196 0.52 8.89 14.09
CA LEU A 196 1.92 9.09 13.69
C LEU A 196 2.23 10.55 13.32
N GLY A 197 1.19 11.38 13.17
CA GLY A 197 1.34 12.77 12.74
C GLY A 197 2.03 12.89 11.39
N LEU A 198 1.63 12.05 10.46
CA LEU A 198 2.23 11.96 9.13
C LEU A 198 1.88 13.23 8.32
N GLN A 199 2.87 13.78 7.65
CA GLN A 199 2.72 14.77 6.58
C GLN A 199 3.45 14.24 5.34
N ASN A 200 2.87 14.42 4.15
CA ASN A 200 3.47 13.97 2.90
C ASN A 200 3.35 15.09 1.83
N PRO A 201 4.21 16.12 1.89
CA PRO A 201 4.11 17.28 0.99
C PRO A 201 4.54 16.97 -0.45
N HIS A 202 5.40 15.97 -0.66
CA HIS A 202 5.88 15.59 -1.99
C HIS A 202 5.66 14.10 -2.22
N ASN A 203 5.17 13.75 -3.41
CA ASN A 203 4.87 12.38 -3.78
C ASN A 203 5.16 12.11 -5.27
N ILE A 204 6.00 11.12 -5.55
CA ILE A 204 6.32 10.68 -6.93
C ILE A 204 5.06 10.28 -7.69
N GLY A 205 4.10 9.64 -7.03
CA GLY A 205 2.82 9.25 -7.63
C GLY A 205 1.94 10.43 -8.05
N GLN A 206 2.21 11.64 -7.54
CA GLN A 206 1.56 12.89 -7.95
C GLN A 206 2.42 13.70 -8.93
N GLY A 207 3.56 13.17 -9.38
CA GLY A 207 4.46 13.82 -10.33
C GLY A 207 5.61 14.62 -9.72
N ASN A 208 5.80 14.60 -8.39
CA ASN A 208 7.01 15.20 -7.78
C ASN A 208 8.26 14.35 -8.09
N ALA A 209 9.44 14.97 -8.01
CA ALA A 209 10.71 14.25 -8.21
C ALA A 209 11.03 13.25 -7.11
N VAL A 210 10.46 13.44 -5.91
CA VAL A 210 10.73 12.63 -4.70
C VAL A 210 9.45 12.42 -3.90
N CYS A 211 9.43 11.39 -3.06
CA CYS A 211 8.47 11.30 -1.95
C CYS A 211 9.13 11.74 -0.66
N GLU A 212 8.46 12.61 0.08
CA GLU A 212 8.91 13.06 1.40
C GLU A 212 7.82 12.84 2.43
N GLU A 213 8.15 12.16 3.52
CA GLU A 213 7.23 11.99 4.64
C GLU A 213 7.86 12.40 5.95
N PHE A 214 7.08 13.12 6.75
CA PHE A 214 7.47 13.62 8.05
C PHE A 214 6.55 13.05 9.11
N MET A 215 7.13 12.43 10.14
CA MET A 215 6.36 11.90 11.26
C MET A 215 6.68 12.66 12.54
N LYS A 216 5.63 12.98 13.30
CA LYS A 216 5.74 13.60 14.61
C LYS A 216 4.72 12.98 15.55
N ARG A 217 5.20 12.35 16.63
CA ARG A 217 4.35 11.71 17.62
C ARG A 217 3.37 12.71 18.20
N GLY A 218 2.09 12.38 18.17
CA GLY A 218 1.03 13.20 18.75
C GLY A 218 0.58 14.38 17.89
N ARG A 219 1.27 14.68 16.78
CA ARG A 219 0.73 15.59 15.75
C ARG A 219 -0.44 14.92 15.04
N LYS A 220 -1.41 15.72 14.59
CA LYS A 220 -2.49 15.24 13.72
C LYS A 220 -1.92 14.88 12.35
N THR A 221 -2.30 13.72 11.82
CA THR A 221 -1.93 13.34 10.45
C THR A 221 -2.69 14.21 9.46
N GLU A 222 -1.96 14.80 8.52
CA GLU A 222 -2.52 15.64 7.47
C GLU A 222 -3.08 14.78 6.34
N VAL A 223 -4.17 15.24 5.75
CA VAL A 223 -4.77 14.61 4.57
C VAL A 223 -3.95 15.03 3.36
N PRO A 224 -3.32 14.10 2.62
CA PRO A 224 -2.68 14.42 1.36
C PRO A 224 -3.71 14.91 0.33
N GLU A 225 -3.36 15.92 -0.46
CA GLU A 225 -4.28 16.55 -1.43
C GLU A 225 -4.88 15.55 -2.43
N ASN A 226 -4.06 14.62 -2.94
CA ASN A 226 -4.51 13.54 -3.83
C ASN A 226 -5.56 12.61 -3.23
N LEU A 227 -5.64 12.53 -1.90
CA LEU A 227 -6.60 11.67 -1.21
C LEU A 227 -7.86 12.40 -0.80
N ALA A 228 -7.91 13.74 -0.88
CA ALA A 228 -9.06 14.53 -0.41
C ALA A 228 -10.36 14.11 -1.12
N VAL A 229 -10.33 13.95 -2.45
CA VAL A 229 -11.50 13.51 -3.23
C VAL A 229 -11.95 12.11 -2.81
N LEU A 230 -11.00 11.18 -2.66
CA LEU A 230 -11.27 9.80 -2.24
C LEU A 230 -11.89 9.75 -0.84
N ILE A 231 -11.35 10.53 0.10
CA ILE A 231 -11.83 10.61 1.49
C ILE A 231 -13.22 11.23 1.53
N ASN A 232 -13.46 12.31 0.78
CA ASN A 232 -14.80 12.91 0.71
C ASN A 232 -15.84 11.92 0.18
N LYS A 233 -15.48 11.16 -0.87
CA LYS A 233 -16.33 10.07 -1.38
C LYS A 233 -16.57 9.01 -0.30
N TYR A 234 -15.54 8.59 0.41
CA TYR A 234 -15.63 7.61 1.49
C TYR A 234 -16.53 8.05 2.64
N GLU A 235 -16.35 9.28 3.13
CA GLU A 235 -17.15 9.82 4.23
C GLU A 235 -18.62 10.05 3.83
N ALA A 236 -18.90 10.32 2.56
CA ALA A 236 -20.27 10.38 2.04
C ALA A 236 -20.98 9.01 2.07
N PHE A 237 -20.25 7.91 1.89
CA PHE A 237 -20.79 6.54 1.94
C PHE A 237 -20.92 5.96 3.36
N LYS A 238 -20.30 6.59 4.36
CA LYS A 238 -20.41 6.18 5.78
C LYS A 238 -21.70 6.67 6.45
N LYS A 239 -22.36 7.67 5.86
CA LYS A 239 -23.65 8.21 6.34
C LYS A 239 -24.80 7.38 5.82
#